data_AF-J1ZRG2-F1
#
_entry.id   AF-J1ZRG2-F1
#
_cell.length_a   1.000
_cell.length_b   1.000
_cell.length_c   1.000
_cell.angle_alpha   90.00
_cell.angle_beta   90.00
_cell.angle_gamma   90.00
#
_symmetry.space_group_name_H-M   'P 1'
#
loop_
_entity.id
_entity.type
_entity.pdbx_description
1 polymer ?
#
loop_
_entity_poly.entity_id
_entity_poly.type
_entity_poly.pdbx_seq_one_letter_code
_entity_poly.pdbx_strand_id
1 'polypeptide(L)'
;MNKRTGAIAGAAAVAIAGAAILLPNANASQDQPAAPKTLSAHSATQLAASLKADLGDQSAGWYLDSGNGHLVMNVLSKDDAASVTAKGAVAKVVQNSLTALKAGAKTLRDNASIPGTAWSIDPKTNKIVVVADRTVTGAKMATLSKTTGGMGAGMVTVKRSQGEFKRYDGGEAGGAAGGGAGQAAGGAGDSGGAAAAGGAGNAASGGAANSGGANSGGGGQAAGGAGDAGGAGGGGGQAAGPVGGSAIFGGNARCSLGFNVTVKGAPAFLTAGHCGNDSKTWTADQGGSQPLGTVADSKFPKTDFALVKYDDAAAKPESSVDLGNGSTQKITKAAEAAVGMKVQRSGSTTGVHDGTVTGLDATVNYGNGDIVNGLIQTDVCAEPGDSGGSMFADDSAVGLTSGGSGDCTQGGETFFQPVTDALKATGAEIGAGGGAAGGGDNGAGGDKGAGGANGAGGANGAGGSDAGAGNAGAGNAGAGSAGAGSQDPGAAGGAQDPGTGANDPGAGAQDPGTGAQDPGTGAQDPGAAGSGDAGAGSGDSLN
;
A
#
# COMPACT_ATOMS: atom_id res chain seq x y z
N MET A 1 63.76 -71.82 -57.49
CA MET A 1 62.54 -72.65 -57.65
C MET A 1 61.49 -72.07 -56.70
N ASN A 2 60.21 -71.75 -56.97
CA ASN A 2 59.31 -71.67 -58.15
C ASN A 2 58.11 -70.78 -57.72
N LYS A 3 57.30 -70.07 -58.53
CA LYS A 3 57.26 -69.71 -59.97
C LYS A 3 56.23 -68.56 -60.14
N ARG A 4 56.59 -67.44 -60.82
CA ARG A 4 55.71 -66.50 -61.58
C ARG A 4 54.62 -65.71 -60.80
N THR A 5 54.61 -64.37 -60.82
CA THR A 5 54.16 -63.42 -61.88
C THR A 5 52.64 -63.27 -61.98
N GLY A 6 52.13 -62.03 -61.90
CA GLY A 6 50.81 -61.65 -62.43
C GLY A 6 50.02 -60.66 -61.56
N ALA A 7 49.93 -59.40 -61.99
CA ALA A 7 48.88 -58.48 -61.54
C ALA A 7 47.61 -58.69 -62.37
N ILE A 8 46.45 -58.26 -61.86
CA ILE A 8 45.32 -57.69 -62.63
C ILE A 8 44.31 -57.05 -61.63
N ALA A 9 43.68 -55.95 -62.06
CA ALA A 9 42.66 -55.22 -61.31
C ALA A 9 41.26 -55.82 -61.51
N GLY A 10 40.30 -55.42 -60.67
CA GLY A 10 38.88 -55.71 -60.90
C GLY A 10 38.02 -55.48 -59.66
N ALA A 11 37.16 -54.46 -59.71
CA ALA A 11 36.22 -54.16 -58.62
C ALA A 11 34.92 -54.98 -58.76
N ALA A 12 34.28 -55.27 -57.62
CA ALA A 12 32.82 -55.28 -57.48
C ALA A 12 32.43 -55.20 -56.00
N ALA A 13 31.37 -54.48 -55.68
CA ALA A 13 30.85 -54.30 -54.33
C ALA A 13 29.83 -55.39 -53.95
N VAL A 14 29.52 -55.53 -52.66
CA VAL A 14 28.21 -55.18 -52.06
C VAL A 14 28.26 -55.44 -50.54
N ALA A 15 27.54 -54.62 -49.76
CA ALA A 15 27.58 -54.60 -48.31
C ALA A 15 26.78 -55.74 -47.64
N ILE A 16 27.18 -56.11 -46.43
CA ILE A 16 26.31 -56.75 -45.42
C ILE A 16 26.39 -55.91 -44.14
N ALA A 17 25.24 -55.65 -43.53
CA ALA A 17 25.11 -54.79 -42.36
C ALA A 17 25.68 -55.43 -41.09
N GLY A 18 26.49 -54.67 -40.34
CA GLY A 18 26.85 -54.99 -38.96
C GLY A 18 25.88 -54.33 -38.00
N ALA A 19 25.21 -55.11 -37.15
CA ALA A 19 24.35 -54.58 -36.09
C ALA A 19 25.23 -53.95 -34.99
N ALA A 20 25.29 -52.62 -34.95
CA ALA A 20 25.88 -51.89 -33.84
C ALA A 20 24.93 -51.92 -32.64
N ILE A 21 25.46 -52.26 -31.46
CA ILE A 21 24.71 -52.21 -30.20
C ILE A 21 24.43 -50.74 -29.87
N LEU A 22 23.21 -50.28 -30.16
CA LEU A 22 22.70 -49.01 -29.67
C LEU A 22 22.29 -49.19 -28.21
N LEU A 23 23.19 -48.79 -27.30
CA LEU A 23 22.77 -48.40 -25.96
C LEU A 23 21.68 -47.33 -26.11
N PRO A 24 20.52 -47.44 -25.45
CA PRO A 24 19.62 -46.31 -25.34
C PRO A 24 20.33 -45.25 -24.51
N ASN A 25 20.86 -44.23 -25.19
CA ASN A 25 21.19 -42.98 -24.55
C ASN A 25 19.89 -42.43 -23.96
N ALA A 26 19.68 -42.68 -22.68
CA ALA A 26 18.72 -41.95 -21.89
C ALA A 26 19.18 -40.50 -21.92
N ASN A 27 18.60 -39.72 -22.83
CA ASN A 27 18.71 -38.27 -22.82
C ASN A 27 17.98 -37.80 -21.56
N ALA A 28 18.70 -37.81 -20.43
CA ALA A 28 18.42 -36.90 -19.34
C ALA A 28 18.43 -35.50 -19.98
N SER A 29 17.24 -34.91 -20.12
CA SER A 29 17.10 -33.56 -20.64
C SER A 29 17.98 -32.67 -19.77
N GLN A 30 19.03 -32.10 -20.36
CA GLN A 30 19.98 -31.27 -19.62
C GLN A 30 19.23 -30.18 -18.87
N ASP A 31 19.73 -29.83 -17.68
CA ASP A 31 19.16 -28.87 -16.75
C ASP A 31 19.01 -27.46 -17.36
N GLN A 32 18.00 -27.29 -18.21
CA GLN A 32 17.45 -25.99 -18.55
C GLN A 32 16.71 -25.49 -17.30
N PRO A 33 17.14 -24.39 -16.67
CA PRO A 33 16.36 -23.77 -15.62
C PRO A 33 14.95 -23.49 -16.16
N ALA A 34 13.93 -23.90 -15.40
CA ALA A 34 12.54 -23.71 -15.82
C ALA A 34 12.32 -22.23 -16.16
N ALA A 35 11.81 -21.95 -17.37
CA ALA A 35 11.55 -20.59 -17.79
C ALA A 35 10.61 -19.90 -16.80
N PRO A 36 10.83 -18.61 -16.46
CA PRO A 36 9.93 -17.87 -15.58
C PRO A 36 8.50 -17.93 -16.10
N LYS A 37 7.54 -18.06 -15.17
CA LYS A 37 6.11 -18.08 -15.50
C LYS A 37 5.61 -16.65 -15.65
N THR A 38 4.87 -16.40 -16.72
CA THR A 38 3.98 -15.24 -16.81
C THR A 38 2.78 -15.48 -15.90
N LEU A 39 2.49 -14.52 -15.01
CA LEU A 39 1.50 -14.63 -13.93
C LEU A 39 0.59 -13.41 -13.94
N SER A 40 -0.66 -13.59 -13.50
CA SER A 40 -1.51 -12.46 -13.10
C SER A 40 -0.99 -11.87 -11.80
N ALA A 41 -1.37 -10.63 -11.48
CA ALA A 41 -0.99 -10.00 -10.22
C ALA A 41 -1.41 -10.87 -9.00
N HIS A 42 -2.61 -11.45 -9.04
CA HIS A 42 -3.10 -12.34 -7.99
C HIS A 42 -2.28 -13.63 -7.85
N SER A 43 -1.99 -14.33 -8.95
CA SER A 43 -1.21 -15.58 -8.87
C SER A 43 0.27 -15.34 -8.56
N ALA A 44 0.82 -14.18 -8.94
CA ALA A 44 2.13 -13.71 -8.49
C ALA A 44 2.16 -13.48 -6.97
N THR A 45 1.14 -12.84 -6.39
CA THR A 45 1.02 -12.65 -4.93
C THR A 45 0.92 -13.99 -4.19
N GLN A 46 0.13 -14.93 -4.69
CA GLN A 46 0.04 -16.29 -4.11
C GLN A 46 1.38 -17.03 -4.17
N LEU A 47 2.08 -17.01 -5.32
CA LEU A 47 3.39 -17.62 -5.45
C LEU A 47 4.42 -16.96 -4.54
N ALA A 48 4.40 -15.63 -4.42
CA ALA A 48 5.28 -14.88 -3.53
C ALA A 48 5.05 -15.20 -2.05
N ALA A 49 3.79 -15.38 -1.64
CA ALA A 49 3.45 -15.82 -0.29
C ALA A 49 4.00 -17.23 -0.01
N SER A 50 3.87 -18.17 -0.95
CA SER A 50 4.44 -19.51 -0.79
C SER A 50 5.97 -19.48 -0.69
N LEU A 51 6.65 -18.78 -1.62
CA LEU A 51 8.10 -18.60 -1.60
C LEU A 51 8.59 -17.93 -0.31
N LYS A 52 7.85 -16.96 0.22
CA LYS A 52 8.17 -16.34 1.51
C LYS A 52 8.06 -17.33 2.67
N ALA A 53 7.08 -18.23 2.64
CA ALA A 53 6.95 -19.27 3.67
C ALA A 53 8.11 -20.28 3.61
N ASP A 54 8.59 -20.64 2.42
CA ASP A 54 9.76 -21.52 2.26
C ASP A 54 11.08 -20.85 2.69
N LEU A 55 11.29 -19.59 2.29
CA LEU A 55 12.56 -18.86 2.46
C LEU A 55 12.70 -18.19 3.84
N GLY A 56 11.59 -17.96 4.55
CA GLY A 56 11.56 -17.20 5.78
C GLY A 56 12.18 -15.81 5.64
N ASP A 57 13.23 -15.53 6.42
CA ASP A 57 13.96 -14.26 6.43
C ASP A 57 15.00 -14.13 5.29
N GLN A 58 15.26 -15.20 4.52
CA GLN A 58 16.09 -15.11 3.30
C GLN A 58 15.35 -14.41 2.14
N SER A 59 14.02 -14.25 2.25
CA SER A 59 13.23 -13.42 1.34
C SER A 59 13.45 -11.93 1.61
N ALA A 60 14.11 -11.25 0.68
CA ALA A 60 14.43 -9.82 0.73
C ALA A 60 13.38 -8.94 0.02
N GLY A 61 12.11 -9.36 0.07
CA GLY A 61 11.00 -8.75 -0.66
C GLY A 61 10.88 -9.23 -2.11
N TRP A 62 9.84 -8.79 -2.80
CA TRP A 62 9.53 -9.21 -4.17
C TRP A 62 8.78 -8.11 -4.94
N TYR A 63 8.75 -8.20 -6.26
CA TYR A 63 7.97 -7.32 -7.12
C TYR A 63 7.46 -8.06 -8.36
N LEU A 64 6.43 -7.51 -8.99
CA LEU A 64 5.96 -7.94 -10.30
C LEU A 64 6.70 -7.17 -11.39
N ASP A 65 7.41 -7.87 -12.28
CA ASP A 65 7.90 -7.29 -13.52
C ASP A 65 6.77 -7.26 -14.55
N SER A 66 5.96 -6.19 -14.50
CA SER A 66 4.76 -6.02 -15.33
C SER A 66 5.03 -6.07 -16.84
N GLY A 67 6.26 -5.81 -17.29
CA GLY A 67 6.62 -5.89 -18.71
C GLY A 67 6.68 -7.33 -19.24
N ASN A 68 6.97 -8.29 -18.37
CA ASN A 68 7.08 -9.72 -18.69
C ASN A 68 6.03 -10.59 -17.96
N GLY A 69 5.29 -10.00 -17.02
CA GLY A 69 4.38 -10.71 -16.11
C GLY A 69 5.10 -11.64 -15.13
N HIS A 70 6.40 -11.44 -14.89
CA HIS A 70 7.19 -12.34 -14.03
C HIS A 70 7.17 -11.88 -12.57
N LEU A 71 6.99 -12.82 -11.64
CA LEU A 71 7.33 -12.59 -10.24
C LEU A 71 8.86 -12.54 -10.10
N VAL A 72 9.39 -11.45 -9.53
CA VAL A 72 10.79 -11.35 -9.12
C VAL A 72 10.88 -11.42 -7.60
N MET A 73 11.51 -12.46 -7.07
CA MET A 73 11.79 -12.62 -5.64
C MET A 73 13.25 -12.24 -5.36
N ASN A 74 13.45 -11.30 -4.44
CA ASN A 74 14.78 -10.99 -3.95
C ASN A 74 15.20 -12.00 -2.87
N VAL A 75 16.46 -12.42 -2.92
CA VAL A 75 17.05 -13.37 -1.97
C VAL A 75 18.45 -12.92 -1.53
N LEU A 76 18.94 -13.47 -0.42
CA LEU A 76 20.25 -13.12 0.13
C LEU A 76 21.38 -14.05 -0.32
N SER A 77 21.07 -15.25 -0.85
CA SER A 77 22.05 -16.22 -1.32
C SER A 77 21.77 -16.73 -2.74
N LYS A 78 22.77 -17.38 -3.35
CA LYS A 78 22.61 -18.06 -4.65
C LYS A 78 21.84 -19.38 -4.52
N ASP A 79 21.87 -20.01 -3.35
CA ASP A 79 21.22 -21.30 -3.12
C ASP A 79 19.69 -21.10 -3.00
N ASP A 80 19.27 -20.04 -2.31
CA ASP A 80 17.88 -19.56 -2.31
C ASP A 80 17.41 -19.18 -3.71
N ALA A 81 18.29 -18.60 -4.54
CA ALA A 81 17.98 -18.22 -5.91
C ALA A 81 17.64 -19.42 -6.80
N ALA A 82 18.31 -20.56 -6.60
CA ALA A 82 17.97 -21.81 -7.26
C ALA A 82 16.57 -22.31 -6.85
N SER A 83 16.26 -22.28 -5.55
CA SER A 83 14.95 -22.66 -5.00
C SER A 83 13.80 -21.80 -5.54
N VAL A 84 14.00 -20.48 -5.65
CA VAL A 84 13.05 -19.55 -6.29
C VAL A 84 12.83 -19.90 -7.77
N THR A 85 13.91 -20.11 -8.51
CA THR A 85 13.88 -20.40 -9.96
C THR A 85 13.15 -21.71 -10.24
N ALA A 86 13.37 -22.74 -9.42
CA ALA A 86 12.68 -24.04 -9.51
C ALA A 86 11.15 -23.93 -9.38
N LYS A 87 10.61 -22.92 -8.69
CA LYS A 87 9.15 -22.69 -8.59
C LYS A 87 8.58 -21.86 -9.76
N GLY A 88 9.44 -21.34 -10.63
CA GLY A 88 9.07 -20.57 -11.83
C GLY A 88 9.01 -19.05 -11.62
N ALA A 89 9.64 -18.54 -10.57
CA ALA A 89 9.85 -17.10 -10.35
C ALA A 89 11.28 -16.69 -10.75
N VAL A 90 11.50 -15.42 -11.07
CA VAL A 90 12.84 -14.88 -11.28
C VAL A 90 13.49 -14.62 -9.93
N ALA A 91 14.67 -15.18 -9.70
CA ALA A 91 15.46 -14.88 -8.52
C ALA A 91 16.40 -13.68 -8.74
N LYS A 92 16.51 -12.82 -7.72
CA LYS A 92 17.48 -11.71 -7.70
C LYS A 92 18.25 -11.73 -6.39
N VAL A 93 19.56 -11.98 -6.45
CA VAL A 93 20.41 -11.85 -5.25
C VAL A 93 20.62 -10.37 -4.93
N VAL A 94 20.36 -9.97 -3.69
CA VAL A 94 20.44 -8.57 -3.23
C VAL A 94 21.23 -8.42 -1.93
N GLN A 95 21.53 -7.17 -1.56
CA GLN A 95 22.38 -6.84 -0.40
C GLN A 95 21.57 -6.63 0.88
N ASN A 96 20.46 -5.89 0.81
CA ASN A 96 19.68 -5.53 1.99
C ASN A 96 18.59 -6.58 2.23
N SER A 97 18.54 -7.18 3.42
CA SER A 97 17.40 -7.99 3.85
C SER A 97 16.16 -7.13 4.09
N LEU A 98 14.96 -7.72 4.01
CA LEU A 98 13.72 -6.99 4.31
C LEU A 98 13.69 -6.51 5.77
N THR A 99 14.30 -7.27 6.69
CA THR A 99 14.49 -6.88 8.10
C THR A 99 15.38 -5.63 8.23
N ALA A 100 16.48 -5.55 7.47
CA ALA A 100 17.34 -4.37 7.46
C ALA A 100 16.63 -3.13 6.88
N LEU A 101 15.88 -3.31 5.78
CA LEU A 101 15.06 -2.24 5.18
C LEU A 101 13.98 -1.72 6.15
N LYS A 102 13.29 -2.62 6.87
CA LYS A 102 12.31 -2.26 7.90
C LYS A 102 12.94 -1.56 9.10
N ALA A 103 14.15 -1.97 9.51
CA ALA A 103 14.90 -1.29 10.56
C ALA A 103 15.29 0.14 10.12
N GLY A 104 15.78 0.34 8.90
CA GLY A 104 16.04 1.68 8.36
C GLY A 104 14.79 2.57 8.27
N ALA A 105 13.65 2.01 7.86
CA ALA A 105 12.37 2.71 7.85
C ALA A 105 11.87 3.06 9.27
N LYS A 106 12.23 2.28 10.30
CA LYS A 106 12.04 2.65 11.70
C LYS A 106 12.97 3.81 12.10
N THR A 107 14.25 3.77 11.73
CA THR A 107 15.19 4.87 11.99
C THR A 107 14.75 6.19 11.37
N LEU A 108 14.10 6.17 10.19
CA LEU A 108 13.45 7.35 9.60
C LEU A 108 12.28 7.86 10.45
N ARG A 109 11.36 6.98 10.88
CA ARG A 109 10.26 7.36 11.79
C ARG A 109 10.75 8.01 13.07
N ASP A 110 11.74 7.40 13.71
CA ASP A 110 12.23 7.83 15.02
C ASP A 110 13.05 9.14 14.96
N ASN A 111 13.84 9.35 13.90
CA ASN A 111 14.86 10.42 13.85
C ASN A 111 14.70 11.45 12.71
N ALA A 112 13.77 11.23 11.77
CA ALA A 112 13.55 12.07 10.60
C ALA A 112 12.06 12.20 10.20
N SER A 113 11.14 12.09 11.16
CA SER A 113 9.73 12.41 10.93
C SER A 113 9.54 13.91 10.70
N ILE A 114 9.62 14.32 9.43
CA ILE A 114 9.67 15.71 9.00
C ILE A 114 8.42 16.00 8.15
N PRO A 115 7.61 17.02 8.48
CA PRO A 115 6.52 17.50 7.62
C PRO A 115 7.01 17.79 6.20
N GLY A 116 6.33 17.19 5.22
CA GLY A 116 6.72 17.23 3.80
C GLY A 116 7.64 16.09 3.38
N THR A 117 7.68 14.98 4.12
CA THR A 117 8.42 13.76 3.73
C THR A 117 7.52 12.53 3.65
N ALA A 118 7.88 11.63 2.75
CA ALA A 118 7.38 10.27 2.69
C ALA A 118 8.54 9.29 2.45
N TRP A 119 8.37 8.03 2.82
CA TRP A 119 9.28 6.96 2.41
C TRP A 119 8.57 5.62 2.28
N SER A 120 9.07 4.76 1.41
CA SER A 120 8.57 3.41 1.18
C SER A 120 9.72 2.43 0.96
N ILE A 121 9.45 1.13 1.10
CA ILE A 121 10.40 0.08 0.72
C ILE A 121 10.18 -0.25 -0.76
N ASP A 122 11.24 -0.09 -1.56
CA ASP A 122 11.28 -0.47 -2.97
C ASP A 122 12.08 -1.78 -3.15
N PRO A 123 11.41 -2.92 -3.32
CA PRO A 123 12.05 -4.20 -3.62
C PRO A 123 12.70 -4.24 -5.01
N LYS A 124 12.30 -3.40 -5.97
CA LYS A 124 12.90 -3.34 -7.31
C LYS A 124 14.33 -2.81 -7.26
N THR A 125 14.58 -1.74 -6.49
CA THR A 125 15.94 -1.24 -6.23
C THR A 125 16.62 -1.84 -5.00
N ASN A 126 15.87 -2.58 -4.16
CA ASN A 126 16.29 -3.12 -2.85
C ASN A 126 16.75 -2.01 -1.88
N LYS A 127 15.94 -0.95 -1.77
CA LYS A 127 16.25 0.27 -1.00
C LYS A 127 15.02 0.81 -0.30
N ILE A 128 15.25 1.70 0.66
CA ILE A 128 14.24 2.65 1.11
C ILE A 128 14.28 3.85 0.17
N VAL A 129 13.15 4.20 -0.44
CA VAL A 129 13.01 5.43 -1.23
C VAL A 129 12.39 6.48 -0.34
N VAL A 130 13.12 7.56 -0.08
CA VAL A 130 12.62 8.76 0.59
C VAL A 130 12.26 9.79 -0.48
N VAL A 131 11.09 10.41 -0.34
CA VAL A 131 10.67 11.55 -1.15
C VAL A 131 10.42 12.72 -0.22
N ALA A 132 11.02 13.88 -0.53
CA ALA A 132 10.88 15.10 0.26
C ALA A 132 10.36 16.24 -0.63
N ASP A 133 9.34 16.96 -0.18
CA ASP A 133 8.73 18.06 -0.95
C ASP A 133 9.51 19.39 -0.81
N ARG A 134 9.06 20.40 -1.55
CA ARG A 134 9.68 21.74 -1.59
C ARG A 134 9.73 22.46 -0.23
N THR A 135 8.93 22.06 0.77
CA THR A 135 8.96 22.63 2.14
C THR A 135 10.09 22.05 3.01
N VAL A 136 10.71 20.95 2.59
CA VAL A 136 11.85 20.32 3.27
C VAL A 136 13.13 21.01 2.84
N THR A 137 13.51 22.07 3.57
CA THR A 137 14.68 22.91 3.30
C THR A 137 15.48 23.18 4.58
N GLY A 138 16.67 23.80 4.45
CA GLY A 138 17.50 24.23 5.59
C GLY A 138 17.73 23.12 6.62
N ALA A 139 17.43 23.40 7.89
CA ALA A 139 17.58 22.47 9.00
C ALA A 139 16.81 21.13 8.80
N LYS A 140 15.61 21.16 8.18
CA LYS A 140 14.87 19.93 7.88
C LYS A 140 15.67 19.02 6.94
N MET A 141 16.18 19.59 5.84
CA MET A 141 16.98 18.84 4.86
C MET A 141 18.33 18.38 5.44
N ALA A 142 18.94 19.17 6.32
CA ALA A 142 20.15 18.78 7.04
C ALA A 142 19.90 17.56 7.96
N THR A 143 18.81 17.56 8.74
CA THR A 143 18.41 16.40 9.56
C THR A 143 18.14 15.18 8.70
N LEU A 144 17.40 15.32 7.59
CA LEU A 144 17.12 14.19 6.69
C LEU A 144 18.41 13.62 6.07
N SER A 145 19.31 14.48 5.62
CA SER A 145 20.59 14.09 5.01
C SER A 145 21.51 13.40 6.03
N LYS A 146 21.57 13.91 7.27
CA LYS A 146 22.31 13.28 8.38
C LYS A 146 21.77 11.90 8.71
N THR A 147 20.45 11.77 8.87
CA THR A 147 19.79 10.50 9.25
C THR A 147 19.95 9.45 8.14
N THR A 148 19.76 9.83 6.88
CA THR A 148 19.91 8.90 5.74
C THR A 148 21.36 8.52 5.46
N GLY A 149 22.30 9.47 5.55
CA GLY A 149 23.74 9.20 5.43
C GLY A 149 24.27 8.25 6.51
N GLY A 150 23.70 8.30 7.72
CA GLY A 150 24.03 7.39 8.82
C GLY A 150 23.62 5.93 8.61
N MET A 151 22.78 5.61 7.61
CA MET A 151 22.33 4.23 7.33
C MET A 151 23.26 3.44 6.41
N GLY A 152 24.37 4.04 5.97
CA GLY A 152 25.34 3.41 5.08
C GLY A 152 25.00 3.50 3.59
N ALA A 153 26.04 3.41 2.77
CA ALA A 153 25.91 3.48 1.32
C ALA A 153 25.05 2.32 0.79
N GLY A 154 24.00 2.65 0.05
CA GLY A 154 23.16 1.65 -0.62
C GLY A 154 21.86 1.29 0.08
N MET A 155 21.61 1.74 1.32
CA MET A 155 20.34 1.50 2.04
C MET A 155 19.21 2.42 1.56
N VAL A 156 19.48 3.72 1.40
CA VAL A 156 18.47 4.75 1.11
C VAL A 156 18.73 5.41 -0.25
N THR A 157 17.67 5.90 -0.90
CA THR A 157 17.74 6.88 -1.99
C THR A 157 16.77 8.03 -1.69
N VAL A 158 17.27 9.26 -1.70
CA VAL A 158 16.47 10.47 -1.44
C VAL A 158 16.12 11.14 -2.78
N LYS A 159 14.84 11.50 -2.95
CA LYS A 159 14.28 12.19 -4.12
C LYS A 159 13.52 13.45 -3.70
N ARG A 160 13.21 14.31 -4.66
CA ARG A 160 12.28 15.44 -4.50
C ARG A 160 10.93 15.07 -5.11
N SER A 161 9.83 15.43 -4.45
CA SER A 161 8.50 15.42 -5.08
C SER A 161 8.32 16.66 -5.96
N GLN A 162 7.41 16.57 -6.94
CA GLN A 162 6.94 17.70 -7.74
C GLN A 162 5.95 18.59 -6.98
N GLY A 163 5.20 18.04 -6.02
CA GLY A 163 4.22 18.76 -5.22
C GLY A 163 4.60 18.87 -3.75
N GLU A 164 3.74 19.53 -2.97
CA GLU A 164 3.73 19.44 -1.50
C GLU A 164 2.84 18.28 -1.08
N PHE A 165 3.22 17.55 -0.02
CA PHE A 165 2.39 16.45 0.48
C PHE A 165 1.17 16.98 1.22
N LYS A 166 -0.01 16.57 0.76
CA LYS A 166 -1.31 16.92 1.36
C LYS A 166 -2.24 15.72 1.38
N ARG A 167 -3.16 15.71 2.33
CA ARG A 167 -4.39 14.93 2.24
C ARG A 167 -5.22 15.43 1.05
N TYR A 168 -6.11 14.60 0.53
CA TYR A 168 -7.02 14.98 -0.56
C TYR A 168 -8.48 15.17 -0.10
N ASP A 169 -8.72 15.61 1.14
CA ASP A 169 -10.03 16.09 1.57
C ASP A 169 -10.48 17.31 0.74
N GLY A 170 -11.66 17.20 0.13
CA GLY A 170 -12.24 18.23 -0.72
C GLY A 170 -13.04 19.26 0.06
N GLY A 171 -12.43 19.89 1.07
CA GLY A 171 -12.99 21.11 1.64
C GLY A 171 -12.84 22.30 0.68
N GLU A 172 -13.65 23.36 0.84
CA GLU A 172 -13.27 24.68 0.33
C GLU A 172 -12.01 25.14 1.07
N ALA A 173 -10.84 24.78 0.52
CA ALA A 173 -9.56 25.30 0.95
C ALA A 173 -9.49 26.79 0.58
N GLY A 174 -10.05 27.64 1.45
CA GLY A 174 -10.01 29.09 1.35
C GLY A 174 -8.58 29.54 1.08
N GLY A 175 -8.35 30.06 -0.12
CA GLY A 175 -7.01 30.11 -0.70
C GLY A 175 -6.07 31.04 0.07
N ALA A 176 -5.01 30.46 0.65
CA ALA A 176 -3.80 31.18 0.99
C ALA A 176 -2.84 31.18 -0.22
N ALA A 177 -3.27 31.78 -1.33
CA ALA A 177 -2.34 32.22 -2.35
C ALA A 177 -1.41 33.26 -1.72
N GLY A 178 -0.09 33.04 -1.80
CA GLY A 178 0.91 33.83 -1.09
C GLY A 178 0.98 35.30 -1.55
N GLY A 179 0.17 36.17 -0.95
CA GLY A 179 0.34 37.62 -1.01
C GLY A 179 1.35 38.06 0.05
N GLY A 180 2.55 38.47 -0.36
CA GLY A 180 3.60 38.92 0.55
C GLY A 180 3.21 40.22 1.28
N ALA A 181 2.98 40.14 2.58
CA ALA A 181 2.77 41.30 3.44
C ALA A 181 4.11 41.99 3.76
N GLY A 182 4.54 42.91 2.91
CA GLY A 182 5.56 43.89 3.28
C GLY A 182 4.99 44.91 4.26
N GLN A 183 5.64 45.13 5.40
CA GLN A 183 5.22 46.19 6.34
C GLN A 183 5.35 47.58 5.69
N ALA A 184 4.29 48.38 5.80
CA ALA A 184 4.33 49.83 5.68
C ALA A 184 3.50 50.46 6.81
N ALA A 185 3.98 51.59 7.33
CA ALA A 185 3.49 52.18 8.57
C ALA A 185 2.09 52.82 8.46
N GLY A 186 1.42 52.99 9.60
CA GLY A 186 0.07 53.54 9.67
C GLY A 186 -0.03 55.05 9.44
N GLY A 187 -1.26 55.48 9.15
CA GLY A 187 -1.70 56.88 9.08
C GLY A 187 -3.22 56.93 9.26
N ALA A 188 -3.73 57.91 10.00
CA ALA A 188 -5.13 58.00 10.40
C ALA A 188 -5.99 58.86 9.46
N GLY A 189 -7.33 58.76 9.60
CA GLY A 189 -8.32 59.62 8.93
C GLY A 189 -9.45 58.79 8.31
N ASP A 190 -10.60 58.58 8.96
CA ASP A 190 -11.75 59.50 9.16
C ASP A 190 -12.80 59.34 8.04
N SER A 191 -13.95 60.01 8.14
CA SER A 191 -15.27 59.39 7.89
C SER A 191 -16.16 60.10 6.85
N GLY A 192 -17.17 59.37 6.34
CA GLY A 192 -18.18 59.84 5.39
C GLY A 192 -17.79 59.62 3.90
N GLY A 193 -18.73 59.50 2.96
CA GLY A 193 -20.19 59.44 3.06
C GLY A 193 -20.85 59.46 1.67
N ALA A 194 -22.09 58.96 1.59
CA ALA A 194 -23.13 59.22 0.58
C ALA A 194 -22.82 59.20 -0.95
N ALA A 195 -23.50 58.24 -1.62
CA ALA A 195 -24.44 58.48 -2.73
C ALA A 195 -23.99 58.93 -4.16
N ALA A 196 -24.26 58.02 -5.11
CA ALA A 196 -25.16 58.20 -6.26
C ALA A 196 -24.71 58.83 -7.61
N ALA A 197 -25.09 58.07 -8.67
CA ALA A 197 -25.72 58.49 -9.93
C ALA A 197 -24.90 58.99 -11.15
N GLY A 198 -25.29 58.45 -12.32
CA GLY A 198 -25.08 59.01 -13.67
C GLY A 198 -23.74 58.66 -14.36
N GLY A 199 -23.67 58.39 -15.67
CA GLY A 199 -24.73 58.20 -16.67
C GLY A 199 -24.32 58.61 -18.10
N ALA A 200 -24.70 57.78 -19.09
CA ALA A 200 -24.87 58.08 -20.52
C ALA A 200 -23.64 58.36 -21.46
N GLY A 201 -23.87 58.11 -22.76
CA GLY A 201 -23.03 58.53 -23.91
C GLY A 201 -21.97 57.50 -24.34
N ASN A 202 -22.18 56.54 -25.25
CA ASN A 202 -22.79 56.53 -26.60
C ASN A 202 -22.11 57.46 -27.63
N ALA A 203 -21.38 56.89 -28.60
CA ALA A 203 -21.57 57.07 -30.04
C ALA A 203 -20.37 56.51 -30.84
N ALA A 204 -20.63 55.96 -32.03
CA ALA A 204 -19.62 55.36 -32.90
C ALA A 204 -19.40 56.17 -34.20
N SER A 205 -18.17 56.14 -34.70
CA SER A 205 -17.76 56.26 -36.12
C SER A 205 -16.25 55.95 -36.19
N GLY A 206 -15.65 55.46 -37.27
CA GLY A 206 -16.13 55.00 -38.57
C GLY A 206 -14.90 54.82 -39.49
N GLY A 207 -14.91 53.88 -40.43
CA GLY A 207 -13.75 53.67 -41.32
C GLY A 207 -13.80 52.32 -42.04
N ALA A 208 -13.54 52.30 -43.35
CA ALA A 208 -13.81 51.15 -44.20
C ALA A 208 -12.60 50.67 -45.02
N ALA A 209 -12.71 49.42 -45.46
CA ALA A 209 -12.12 48.82 -46.67
C ALA A 209 -10.61 48.44 -46.72
N ASN A 210 -10.39 47.14 -46.52
CA ASN A 210 -9.80 46.22 -47.51
C ASN A 210 -8.30 46.32 -47.89
N SER A 211 -7.48 45.35 -47.47
CA SER A 211 -7.02 44.23 -48.32
C SER A 211 -5.79 43.48 -47.76
N GLY A 212 -5.68 42.18 -48.07
CA GLY A 212 -4.39 41.47 -48.15
C GLY A 212 -3.92 40.63 -46.94
N GLY A 213 -3.89 39.31 -47.12
CA GLY A 213 -2.68 38.52 -46.84
C GLY A 213 -2.35 38.03 -45.42
N ALA A 214 -2.91 36.86 -45.08
CA ALA A 214 -2.28 35.76 -44.33
C ALA A 214 -1.78 35.91 -42.86
N ASN A 215 -2.23 34.92 -42.06
CA ASN A 215 -1.55 34.24 -40.94
C ASN A 215 -2.03 34.49 -39.49
N SER A 216 -2.07 33.39 -38.73
CA SER A 216 -2.16 33.22 -37.27
C SER A 216 -3.49 33.49 -36.51
N GLY A 217 -3.73 32.64 -35.49
CA GLY A 217 -4.82 32.74 -34.49
C GLY A 217 -6.11 32.02 -34.88
N GLY A 218 -6.75 31.20 -34.04
CA GLY A 218 -6.41 30.75 -32.67
C GLY A 218 -7.62 30.09 -31.98
N GLY A 219 -7.49 29.70 -30.71
CA GLY A 219 -8.63 29.39 -29.84
C GLY A 219 -9.01 27.91 -29.71
N GLY A 220 -8.26 27.15 -28.90
CA GLY A 220 -8.79 25.94 -28.29
C GLY A 220 -9.90 26.31 -27.30
N GLN A 221 -11.06 25.68 -27.41
CA GLN A 221 -12.19 25.91 -26.51
C GLN A 221 -12.11 24.98 -25.31
N ALA A 222 -12.34 25.54 -24.12
CA ALA A 222 -12.23 24.84 -22.85
C ALA A 222 -13.28 23.71 -22.72
N ALA A 223 -12.87 22.61 -22.09
CA ALA A 223 -13.79 21.59 -21.64
C ALA A 223 -14.69 22.16 -20.52
N GLY A 224 -15.99 22.28 -20.78
CA GLY A 224 -16.98 22.60 -19.77
C GLY A 224 -17.15 21.44 -18.78
N GLY A 225 -17.46 21.76 -17.51
CA GLY A 225 -17.50 20.78 -16.43
C GLY A 225 -18.55 19.67 -16.62
N ALA A 226 -18.25 18.49 -16.08
CA ALA A 226 -19.23 17.43 -15.92
C ALA A 226 -20.29 17.88 -14.90
N GLY A 227 -21.53 18.07 -15.35
CA GLY A 227 -22.66 18.40 -14.50
C GLY A 227 -23.26 17.17 -13.82
N ASP A 228 -23.97 17.39 -12.72
CA ASP A 228 -24.72 16.38 -11.97
C ASP A 228 -25.58 15.49 -12.88
N ALA A 229 -25.33 14.18 -12.86
CA ALA A 229 -26.19 13.17 -13.48
C ALA A 229 -27.42 12.86 -12.60
N GLY A 230 -28.17 13.89 -12.22
CA GLY A 230 -29.47 13.79 -11.54
C GLY A 230 -30.57 13.27 -12.47
N GLY A 231 -30.47 12.01 -12.91
CA GLY A 231 -31.36 11.40 -13.88
C GLY A 231 -32.70 10.92 -13.30
N ALA A 232 -33.66 11.82 -13.11
CA ALA A 232 -35.03 11.45 -12.74
C ALA A 232 -35.78 10.83 -13.93
N GLY A 233 -35.85 9.49 -13.99
CA GLY A 233 -36.61 8.73 -14.99
C GLY A 233 -37.51 7.68 -14.33
N GLY A 234 -38.83 7.82 -14.48
CA GLY A 234 -39.80 6.95 -13.80
C GLY A 234 -39.86 5.52 -14.34
N GLY A 235 -39.47 4.55 -13.52
CA GLY A 235 -39.66 3.12 -13.73
C GLY A 235 -39.37 2.36 -12.43
N GLY A 236 -40.24 1.42 -12.05
CA GLY A 236 -40.25 0.81 -10.71
C GLY A 236 -39.15 -0.22 -10.44
N GLY A 237 -37.88 0.18 -10.52
CA GLY A 237 -36.75 -0.51 -9.89
C GLY A 237 -36.00 0.48 -8.99
N GLN A 238 -35.45 0.02 -7.87
CA GLN A 238 -34.53 0.86 -7.08
C GLN A 238 -33.42 1.37 -7.99
N ALA A 239 -33.17 2.68 -7.98
CA ALA A 239 -31.94 3.23 -8.53
C ALA A 239 -30.76 2.56 -7.83
N ALA A 240 -29.73 2.17 -8.60
CA ALA A 240 -28.51 1.64 -8.01
C ALA A 240 -27.91 2.72 -7.09
N GLY A 241 -27.62 2.36 -5.84
CA GLY A 241 -26.97 3.26 -4.89
C GLY A 241 -25.56 3.66 -5.37
N PRO A 242 -24.94 4.67 -4.75
CA PRO A 242 -23.61 5.11 -5.14
C PRO A 242 -22.59 3.97 -5.05
N VAL A 243 -21.64 3.99 -5.97
CA VAL A 243 -20.61 2.95 -6.17
C VAL A 243 -19.23 3.53 -5.88
N GLY A 244 -18.18 2.70 -5.90
CA GLY A 244 -16.81 3.19 -5.70
C GLY A 244 -16.45 4.32 -6.67
N GLY A 245 -15.84 5.39 -6.18
CA GLY A 245 -15.54 6.61 -6.93
C GLY A 245 -16.65 7.68 -6.88
N SER A 246 -17.89 7.34 -6.52
CA SER A 246 -18.98 8.32 -6.37
C SER A 246 -18.69 9.35 -5.28
N ALA A 247 -19.14 10.59 -5.48
CA ALA A 247 -19.01 11.66 -4.50
C ALA A 247 -19.82 11.37 -3.22
N ILE A 248 -19.27 11.77 -2.08
CA ILE A 248 -19.97 11.86 -0.80
C ILE A 248 -19.70 13.25 -0.19
N PHE A 249 -20.73 13.85 0.42
CA PHE A 249 -20.66 15.20 0.98
C PHE A 249 -21.00 15.22 2.47
N GLY A 250 -20.28 16.02 3.26
CA GLY A 250 -20.50 16.15 4.71
C GLY A 250 -19.45 17.06 5.36
N GLY A 251 -19.82 17.81 6.40
CA GLY A 251 -18.87 18.65 7.14
C GLY A 251 -18.20 19.77 6.31
N ASN A 252 -18.84 20.23 5.23
CA ASN A 252 -18.27 21.09 4.18
C ASN A 252 -17.11 20.46 3.38
N ALA A 253 -16.87 19.15 3.53
CA ALA A 253 -15.95 18.38 2.72
C ALA A 253 -16.70 17.56 1.65
N ARG A 254 -16.06 17.42 0.48
CA ARG A 254 -16.33 16.36 -0.48
C ARG A 254 -15.24 15.30 -0.35
N CYS A 255 -15.66 14.04 -0.27
CA CYS A 255 -14.79 12.88 -0.44
C CYS A 255 -15.41 11.94 -1.49
N SER A 256 -14.78 10.79 -1.70
CA SER A 256 -15.25 9.73 -2.58
C SER A 256 -15.59 8.47 -1.78
N LEU A 257 -16.61 7.73 -2.22
CA LEU A 257 -16.90 6.39 -1.74
C LEU A 257 -15.79 5.45 -2.23
N GLY A 258 -15.24 4.65 -1.32
CA GLY A 258 -14.22 3.66 -1.63
C GLY A 258 -14.83 2.40 -2.21
N PHE A 259 -15.28 1.49 -1.34
CA PHE A 259 -15.91 0.23 -1.75
C PHE A 259 -17.18 -0.05 -0.94
N ASN A 260 -18.24 -0.49 -1.63
CA ASN A 260 -19.41 -1.05 -0.98
C ASN A 260 -19.11 -2.45 -0.43
N VAL A 261 -19.42 -2.62 0.85
CA VAL A 261 -19.11 -3.79 1.67
C VAL A 261 -20.34 -4.16 2.52
N THR A 262 -20.31 -5.30 3.18
CA THR A 262 -21.29 -5.65 4.22
C THR A 262 -20.59 -5.84 5.56
N VAL A 263 -21.30 -5.56 6.66
CA VAL A 263 -20.84 -5.88 8.01
C VAL A 263 -21.94 -6.68 8.69
N LYS A 264 -21.70 -7.98 8.88
CA LYS A 264 -22.70 -8.94 9.40
C LYS A 264 -24.03 -8.90 8.60
N GLY A 265 -23.92 -8.77 7.28
CA GLY A 265 -25.04 -8.68 6.35
C GLY A 265 -25.70 -7.30 6.20
N ALA A 266 -25.35 -6.30 7.04
CA ALA A 266 -25.85 -4.93 6.88
C ALA A 266 -25.01 -4.15 5.84
N PRO A 267 -25.62 -3.32 4.98
CA PRO A 267 -24.90 -2.55 3.96
C PRO A 267 -24.03 -1.44 4.58
N ALA A 268 -22.80 -1.31 4.09
CA ALA A 268 -21.85 -0.29 4.49
C ALA A 268 -20.93 0.08 3.31
N PHE A 269 -20.12 1.13 3.47
CA PHE A 269 -19.04 1.45 2.56
C PHE A 269 -17.77 1.85 3.32
N LEU A 270 -16.62 1.60 2.69
CA LEU A 270 -15.33 2.12 3.13
C LEU A 270 -15.03 3.46 2.45
N THR A 271 -14.38 4.36 3.16
CA THR A 271 -13.80 5.62 2.65
C THR A 271 -12.55 5.96 3.48
N ALA A 272 -11.93 7.13 3.31
CA ALA A 272 -10.76 7.53 4.09
C ALA A 272 -11.12 7.91 5.55
N GLY A 273 -10.18 7.71 6.46
CA GLY A 273 -10.32 7.99 7.88
C GLY A 273 -10.31 9.49 8.19
N HIS A 274 -9.55 10.29 7.45
CA HIS A 274 -9.63 11.74 7.59
C HIS A 274 -11.03 12.25 7.23
N CYS A 275 -11.64 11.78 6.12
CA CYS A 275 -13.04 12.04 5.80
C CYS A 275 -13.98 11.64 6.96
N GLY A 276 -13.83 10.42 7.53
CA GLY A 276 -14.61 9.98 8.70
C GLY A 276 -14.39 10.79 9.99
N ASN A 277 -13.37 11.64 10.03
CA ASN A 277 -13.15 12.64 11.08
C ASN A 277 -13.81 13.98 10.72
N ASP A 278 -13.75 14.40 9.45
CA ASP A 278 -14.30 15.67 8.94
C ASP A 278 -15.84 15.72 9.01
N SER A 279 -16.52 14.57 8.85
CA SER A 279 -17.98 14.45 9.07
C SER A 279 -18.39 13.16 9.78
N LYS A 280 -19.52 13.20 10.50
CA LYS A 280 -20.17 12.03 11.11
C LYS A 280 -21.32 11.45 10.28
N THR A 281 -21.87 12.24 9.36
CA THR A 281 -22.96 11.85 8.46
C THR A 281 -22.64 12.30 7.05
N TRP A 282 -23.02 11.49 6.07
CA TRP A 282 -22.72 11.70 4.65
C TRP A 282 -24.01 11.72 3.83
N THR A 283 -24.03 12.54 2.79
CA THR A 283 -25.09 12.62 1.78
C THR A 283 -24.54 12.29 0.40
N ALA A 284 -25.39 11.79 -0.48
CA ALA A 284 -25.05 11.50 -1.88
C ALA A 284 -25.05 12.76 -2.77
N ASP A 285 -25.68 13.85 -2.30
CA ASP A 285 -25.74 15.14 -2.97
C ASP A 285 -25.14 16.26 -2.09
N GLN A 286 -24.62 17.31 -2.73
CA GLN A 286 -24.06 18.48 -2.06
C GLN A 286 -25.13 19.30 -1.31
N GLY A 287 -26.40 19.22 -1.74
CA GLY A 287 -27.53 19.90 -1.09
C GLY A 287 -28.00 19.26 0.21
N GLY A 288 -27.50 18.06 0.54
CA GLY A 288 -27.88 17.30 1.74
C GLY A 288 -29.31 16.74 1.69
N SER A 289 -29.94 16.68 0.52
CA SER A 289 -31.31 16.20 0.33
C SER A 289 -31.41 14.67 0.26
N GLN A 290 -30.29 13.98 0.03
CA GLN A 290 -30.15 12.52 -0.04
C GLN A 290 -29.20 12.04 1.07
N PRO A 291 -29.67 11.88 2.32
CA PRO A 291 -28.93 11.20 3.38
C PRO A 291 -28.47 9.82 2.92
N LEU A 292 -27.19 9.50 3.14
CA LEU A 292 -26.57 8.28 2.64
C LEU A 292 -26.16 7.34 3.77
N GLY A 293 -25.43 7.86 4.77
CA GLY A 293 -24.92 7.01 5.84
C GLY A 293 -24.20 7.73 6.97
N THR A 294 -24.07 7.02 8.08
CA THR A 294 -23.44 7.48 9.33
C THR A 294 -22.11 6.75 9.57
N VAL A 295 -21.07 7.50 9.96
CA VAL A 295 -19.74 6.95 10.27
C VAL A 295 -19.82 6.06 11.50
N ALA A 296 -19.51 4.77 11.33
CA ALA A 296 -19.54 3.75 12.38
C ALA A 296 -18.16 3.50 13.00
N ASP A 297 -17.08 3.65 12.22
CA ASP A 297 -15.71 3.70 12.73
C ASP A 297 -14.85 4.61 11.83
N SER A 298 -13.84 5.24 12.42
CA SER A 298 -12.85 6.06 11.71
C SER A 298 -11.48 5.91 12.36
N LYS A 299 -10.44 5.72 11.56
CA LYS A 299 -9.05 5.55 12.00
C LYS A 299 -8.14 6.47 11.19
N PHE A 300 -7.89 7.66 11.74
CA PHE A 300 -6.91 8.62 11.25
C PHE A 300 -6.44 9.52 12.42
N PRO A 301 -5.14 9.89 12.52
CA PRO A 301 -4.02 9.47 11.65
C PRO A 301 -3.50 8.05 11.99
N LYS A 302 -2.23 7.75 11.68
CA LYS A 302 -1.55 6.43 11.74
C LYS A 302 -1.96 5.45 10.64
N THR A 303 -3.25 5.24 10.45
CA THR A 303 -3.89 4.59 9.27
C THR A 303 -4.84 5.61 8.64
N ASP A 304 -5.51 5.26 7.54
CA ASP A 304 -6.47 6.16 6.90
C ASP A 304 -7.68 5.44 6.27
N PHE A 305 -8.58 4.92 7.11
CA PHE A 305 -9.88 4.40 6.67
C PHE A 305 -11.01 4.77 7.63
N ALA A 306 -12.22 4.82 7.09
CA ALA A 306 -13.48 4.88 7.83
C ALA A 306 -14.48 3.87 7.27
N LEU A 307 -15.34 3.35 8.15
CA LEU A 307 -16.51 2.55 7.82
C LEU A 307 -17.75 3.42 8.01
N VAL A 308 -18.53 3.61 6.94
CA VAL A 308 -19.82 4.30 6.97
C VAL A 308 -20.92 3.26 6.77
N LYS A 309 -21.91 3.23 7.66
CA LYS A 309 -23.10 2.38 7.47
C LYS A 309 -24.14 3.16 6.69
N TYR A 310 -24.81 2.51 5.75
CA TYR A 310 -25.98 3.12 5.11
C TYR A 310 -27.08 3.33 6.16
N ASP A 311 -27.73 4.49 6.12
CA ASP A 311 -28.81 4.79 7.07
C ASP A 311 -30.07 3.97 6.75
N ASP A 312 -30.31 3.66 5.47
CA ASP A 312 -31.27 2.64 5.05
C ASP A 312 -30.65 1.23 5.11
N ALA A 313 -31.05 0.44 6.11
CA ALA A 313 -30.65 -0.94 6.26
C ALA A 313 -31.19 -1.88 5.16
N ALA A 314 -32.17 -1.46 4.36
CA ALA A 314 -32.69 -2.19 3.20
C ALA A 314 -31.94 -1.86 1.89
N ALA A 315 -30.98 -0.93 1.92
CA ALA A 315 -30.16 -0.56 0.77
C ALA A 315 -29.39 -1.78 0.22
N LYS A 316 -29.33 -1.88 -1.11
CA LYS A 316 -28.59 -2.93 -1.84
C LYS A 316 -27.60 -2.28 -2.79
N PRO A 317 -26.58 -1.58 -2.27
CA PRO A 317 -25.56 -0.95 -3.10
C PRO A 317 -24.72 -2.04 -3.78
N GLU A 318 -24.43 -1.87 -5.07
CA GLU A 318 -23.59 -2.81 -5.83
C GLU A 318 -22.14 -2.73 -5.36
N SER A 319 -21.48 -3.89 -5.23
CA SER A 319 -20.02 -3.95 -4.96
C SER A 319 -19.29 -3.75 -6.29
N SER A 320 -19.26 -2.50 -6.75
CA SER A 320 -18.65 -2.07 -8.01
C SER A 320 -18.00 -0.68 -7.88
N VAL A 321 -17.26 -0.29 -8.92
CA VAL A 321 -16.56 1.01 -9.05
C VAL A 321 -16.98 1.67 -10.35
N ASP A 322 -17.24 2.98 -10.33
CA ASP A 322 -17.53 3.78 -11.51
C ASP A 322 -16.29 3.89 -12.41
N LEU A 323 -16.49 3.59 -13.71
CA LEU A 323 -15.45 3.69 -14.74
C LEU A 323 -15.44 5.06 -15.45
N GLY A 324 -16.25 6.03 -15.01
CA GLY A 324 -16.29 7.41 -15.54
C GLY A 324 -16.85 7.52 -16.96
N ASN A 325 -17.34 6.42 -17.53
CA ASN A 325 -17.82 6.28 -18.90
C ASN A 325 -19.28 5.78 -18.99
N GLY A 326 -20.01 5.79 -17.88
CA GLY A 326 -21.37 5.26 -17.76
C GLY A 326 -21.45 3.74 -17.54
N SER A 327 -20.33 3.07 -17.30
CA SER A 327 -20.26 1.66 -16.89
C SER A 327 -19.54 1.49 -15.55
N THR A 328 -19.62 0.29 -14.95
CA THR A 328 -18.97 -0.01 -13.68
C THR A 328 -18.16 -1.30 -13.74
N GLN A 329 -17.06 -1.35 -12.99
CA GLN A 329 -16.27 -2.56 -12.75
C GLN A 329 -16.82 -3.27 -11.52
N LYS A 330 -17.28 -4.53 -11.65
CA LYS A 330 -17.68 -5.32 -10.48
C LYS A 330 -16.45 -5.71 -9.66
N ILE A 331 -16.53 -5.55 -8.35
CA ILE A 331 -15.52 -5.99 -7.39
C ILE A 331 -16.03 -7.25 -6.69
N THR A 332 -15.20 -8.29 -6.66
CA THR A 332 -15.58 -9.61 -6.11
C THR A 332 -14.74 -10.01 -4.90
N LYS A 333 -13.56 -9.38 -4.73
CA LYS A 333 -12.56 -9.74 -3.74
C LYS A 333 -11.67 -8.55 -3.38
N ALA A 334 -10.89 -8.68 -2.32
CA ALA A 334 -9.76 -7.80 -2.04
C ALA A 334 -8.43 -8.50 -2.37
N ALA A 335 -7.40 -7.72 -2.66
CA ALA A 335 -6.05 -8.22 -2.93
C ALA A 335 -4.98 -7.34 -2.26
N GLU A 336 -3.93 -7.99 -1.77
CA GLU A 336 -2.71 -7.30 -1.33
C GLU A 336 -2.02 -6.63 -2.52
N ALA A 337 -1.56 -5.41 -2.34
CA ALA A 337 -0.82 -4.67 -3.35
C ALA A 337 0.60 -5.23 -3.55
N ALA A 338 1.13 -5.10 -4.77
CA ALA A 338 2.47 -5.55 -5.13
C ALA A 338 3.21 -4.48 -5.91
N VAL A 339 4.48 -4.20 -5.63
CA VAL A 339 5.26 -3.25 -6.45
C VAL A 339 5.33 -3.77 -7.90
N GLY A 340 4.99 -2.90 -8.86
CA GLY A 340 4.81 -3.24 -10.27
C GLY A 340 3.39 -3.69 -10.66
N MET A 341 2.47 -3.87 -9.71
CA MET A 341 1.05 -4.09 -10.01
C MET A 341 0.47 -2.89 -10.74
N LYS A 342 -0.22 -3.15 -11.85
CA LYS A 342 -1.05 -2.15 -12.53
C LYS A 342 -2.37 -1.98 -11.78
N VAL A 343 -2.76 -0.74 -11.59
CA VAL A 343 -3.94 -0.35 -10.80
C VAL A 343 -4.66 0.79 -11.51
N GLN A 344 -5.96 0.88 -11.26
CA GLN A 344 -6.80 2.01 -11.62
C GLN A 344 -7.33 2.64 -10.33
N ARG A 345 -7.43 3.98 -10.29
CA ARG A 345 -8.15 4.71 -9.23
C ARG A 345 -9.41 5.32 -9.83
N SER A 346 -10.52 5.31 -9.09
CA SER A 346 -11.72 6.11 -9.36
C SER A 346 -12.01 7.06 -8.20
N GLY A 347 -12.28 8.33 -8.49
CA GLY A 347 -12.59 9.35 -7.50
C GLY A 347 -13.41 10.51 -8.08
N SER A 348 -14.15 11.21 -7.22
CA SER A 348 -15.17 12.18 -7.63
C SER A 348 -14.64 13.45 -8.30
N THR A 349 -13.35 13.77 -8.19
CA THR A 349 -12.75 15.00 -8.72
C THR A 349 -12.15 14.79 -10.09
N THR A 350 -11.31 13.77 -10.22
CA THR A 350 -10.53 13.54 -11.44
C THR A 350 -11.08 12.37 -12.27
N GLY A 351 -12.04 11.61 -11.74
CA GLY A 351 -12.58 10.43 -12.41
C GLY A 351 -11.61 9.26 -12.30
N VAL A 352 -11.39 8.57 -13.42
CA VAL A 352 -10.61 7.33 -13.48
C VAL A 352 -9.22 7.55 -14.06
N HIS A 353 -8.21 7.10 -13.33
CA HIS A 353 -6.80 7.21 -13.72
C HIS A 353 -6.04 5.89 -13.49
N ASP A 354 -5.22 5.51 -14.47
CA ASP A 354 -4.36 4.34 -14.43
C ASP A 354 -2.98 4.66 -13.84
N GLY A 355 -2.32 3.64 -13.31
CA GLY A 355 -0.91 3.72 -12.90
C GLY A 355 -0.36 2.40 -12.38
N THR A 356 0.62 2.51 -11.50
CA THR A 356 1.45 1.41 -11.01
C THR A 356 1.77 1.61 -9.53
N VAL A 357 1.76 0.53 -8.76
CA VAL A 357 2.32 0.52 -7.40
C VAL A 357 3.84 0.62 -7.48
N THR A 358 4.41 1.66 -6.85
CA THR A 358 5.85 1.99 -6.87
C THR A 358 6.56 1.67 -5.55
N GLY A 359 5.83 1.55 -4.44
CA GLY A 359 6.37 1.21 -3.12
C GLY A 359 5.31 0.67 -2.17
N LEU A 360 5.74 -0.03 -1.13
CA LEU A 360 4.90 -0.61 -0.08
C LEU A 360 5.45 -0.25 1.32
N ASP A 361 4.64 -0.50 2.35
CA ASP A 361 4.95 -0.18 3.76
C ASP A 361 5.33 1.31 3.91
N ALA A 362 4.63 2.17 3.16
CA ALA A 362 4.97 3.57 3.05
C ALA A 362 4.51 4.36 4.28
N THR A 363 5.36 5.29 4.73
CA THR A 363 4.97 6.33 5.70
C THR A 363 4.97 7.67 4.99
N VAL A 364 3.98 8.51 5.29
CA VAL A 364 3.87 9.89 4.81
C VAL A 364 3.57 10.81 6.00
N ASN A 365 4.21 11.99 6.01
CA ASN A 365 4.01 13.03 7.00
C ASN A 365 3.45 14.29 6.30
N TYR A 366 2.12 14.42 6.32
CA TYR A 366 1.38 15.55 5.74
C TYR A 366 1.54 16.86 6.54
N GLY A 367 2.26 16.84 7.66
CA GLY A 367 2.35 17.94 8.61
C GLY A 367 1.26 17.90 9.67
N ASN A 368 1.26 18.89 10.58
CA ASN A 368 0.25 19.06 11.65
C ASN A 368 0.02 17.86 12.62
N GLY A 369 0.84 16.81 12.54
CA GLY A 369 0.66 15.55 13.29
C GLY A 369 0.08 14.40 12.44
N ASP A 370 -0.34 14.69 11.21
CA ASP A 370 -0.94 13.75 10.26
C ASP A 370 0.15 12.87 9.61
N ILE A 371 0.59 11.87 10.38
CA ILE A 371 1.53 10.84 9.95
C ILE A 371 0.76 9.53 9.75
N VAL A 372 0.79 8.99 8.53
CA VAL A 372 0.12 7.74 8.16
C VAL A 372 1.17 6.72 7.71
N ASN A 373 1.00 5.46 8.09
CA ASN A 373 1.97 4.37 7.91
C ASN A 373 1.31 3.17 7.21
N GLY A 374 2.12 2.26 6.66
CA GLY A 374 1.63 1.04 6.01
C GLY A 374 0.95 1.29 4.66
N LEU A 375 1.10 2.47 4.08
CA LEU A 375 0.43 2.84 2.84
C LEU A 375 1.06 2.17 1.61
N ILE A 376 0.26 2.07 0.55
CA ILE A 376 0.67 1.71 -0.80
C ILE A 376 1.05 3.01 -1.51
N GLN A 377 2.25 3.10 -2.09
CA GLN A 377 2.67 4.25 -2.90
C GLN A 377 2.51 3.92 -4.39
N THR A 378 2.03 4.88 -5.18
CA THR A 378 1.84 4.74 -6.63
C THR A 378 2.33 5.96 -7.41
N ASP A 379 2.35 5.84 -8.74
CA ASP A 379 2.46 6.96 -9.70
C ASP A 379 1.10 7.42 -10.27
N VAL A 380 -0.02 6.94 -9.70
CA VAL A 380 -1.39 7.39 -10.06
C VAL A 380 -1.58 8.82 -9.55
N CYS A 381 -2.09 9.73 -10.39
CA CYS A 381 -2.44 11.08 -9.94
C CYS A 381 -3.76 11.10 -9.14
N ALA A 382 -3.95 12.09 -8.28
CA ALA A 382 -5.20 12.36 -7.57
C ALA A 382 -5.23 13.82 -7.10
N GLU A 383 -6.42 14.35 -6.81
CA GLU A 383 -6.64 15.73 -6.36
C GLU A 383 -7.67 15.81 -5.22
N PRO A 384 -7.78 16.95 -4.48
CA PRO A 384 -8.76 17.10 -3.42
C PRO A 384 -10.19 16.73 -3.84
N GLY A 385 -10.86 15.91 -3.01
CA GLY A 385 -12.14 15.26 -3.29
C GLY A 385 -12.02 13.80 -3.77
N ASP A 386 -10.87 13.36 -4.28
CA ASP A 386 -10.62 11.95 -4.62
C ASP A 386 -10.33 11.07 -3.38
N SER A 387 -10.12 11.68 -2.21
CA SER A 387 -9.91 10.98 -0.94
C SER A 387 -11.01 9.98 -0.63
N GLY A 388 -10.60 8.82 -0.10
CA GLY A 388 -11.45 7.67 0.14
C GLY A 388 -11.80 6.85 -1.11
N GLY A 389 -11.55 7.38 -2.32
CA GLY A 389 -11.88 6.74 -3.59
C GLY A 389 -11.21 5.38 -3.79
N SER A 390 -11.85 4.57 -4.63
CA SER A 390 -11.41 3.23 -5.00
C SER A 390 -10.05 3.22 -5.70
N MET A 391 -9.12 2.37 -5.26
CA MET A 391 -8.02 1.85 -6.10
C MET A 391 -8.16 0.33 -6.24
N PHE A 392 -8.22 -0.14 -7.48
CA PHE A 392 -8.54 -1.52 -7.84
C PHE A 392 -7.63 -2.05 -8.96
N ALA A 393 -7.63 -3.37 -9.13
CA ALA A 393 -7.00 -4.07 -10.25
C ALA A 393 -7.93 -5.22 -10.68
N ASP A 394 -8.37 -5.20 -11.93
CA ASP A 394 -9.44 -6.08 -12.43
C ASP A 394 -10.68 -6.05 -11.51
N ASP A 395 -11.11 -7.19 -10.99
CA ASP A 395 -12.21 -7.35 -10.03
C ASP A 395 -11.78 -7.30 -8.55
N SER A 396 -10.56 -6.82 -8.27
CA SER A 396 -9.96 -6.80 -6.93
C SER A 396 -9.86 -5.39 -6.35
N ALA A 397 -10.41 -5.16 -5.15
CA ALA A 397 -10.11 -3.97 -4.37
C ALA A 397 -8.69 -4.03 -3.79
N VAL A 398 -7.94 -2.93 -3.88
CA VAL A 398 -6.53 -2.86 -3.46
C VAL A 398 -6.31 -1.78 -2.40
N GLY A 399 -6.80 -0.56 -2.61
CA GLY A 399 -6.57 0.56 -1.69
C GLY A 399 -7.66 1.65 -1.70
N LEU A 400 -7.63 2.50 -0.67
CA LEU A 400 -8.47 3.70 -0.52
C LEU A 400 -7.59 4.95 -0.61
N THR A 401 -7.93 5.94 -1.44
CA THR A 401 -7.12 7.16 -1.60
C THR A 401 -6.93 7.88 -0.26
N SER A 402 -5.70 8.15 0.16
CA SER A 402 -5.38 8.87 1.41
C SER A 402 -4.96 10.32 1.14
N GLY A 403 -3.99 10.50 0.25
CA GLY A 403 -3.36 11.78 -0.01
C GLY A 403 -2.13 11.61 -0.89
N GLY A 404 -1.43 12.69 -1.19
CA GLY A 404 -0.33 12.64 -2.14
C GLY A 404 0.31 14.00 -2.39
N SER A 405 1.04 14.07 -3.49
CA SER A 405 1.77 15.24 -3.96
C SER A 405 1.70 15.32 -5.48
N GLY A 406 1.49 16.51 -6.03
CA GLY A 406 1.26 16.73 -7.45
C GLY A 406 -0.23 16.92 -7.79
N ASP A 407 -0.56 16.72 -9.06
CA ASP A 407 -1.90 16.91 -9.65
C ASP A 407 -2.06 16.01 -10.91
N CYS A 408 -3.26 15.97 -11.51
CA CYS A 408 -3.53 15.17 -12.70
C CYS A 408 -3.15 15.84 -14.03
N THR A 409 -2.55 17.04 -14.01
CA THR A 409 -1.99 17.71 -15.20
C THR A 409 -0.49 17.43 -15.37
N GLN A 410 0.27 17.46 -14.28
CA GLN A 410 1.72 17.28 -14.24
C GLN A 410 2.13 15.86 -13.78
N GLY A 411 1.19 15.10 -13.21
CA GLY A 411 1.46 13.86 -12.52
C GLY A 411 1.84 14.09 -11.05
N GLY A 412 2.04 12.99 -10.33
CA GLY A 412 2.29 13.04 -8.89
C GLY A 412 2.56 11.68 -8.27
N GLU A 413 2.60 11.66 -6.93
CA GLU A 413 2.66 10.45 -6.13
C GLU A 413 1.44 10.39 -5.21
N THR A 414 0.59 9.37 -5.36
CA THR A 414 -0.58 9.15 -4.48
C THR A 414 -0.37 7.93 -3.60
N PHE A 415 -0.76 8.07 -2.32
CA PHE A 415 -0.75 7.03 -1.31
C PHE A 415 -2.15 6.52 -1.02
N PHE A 416 -2.25 5.20 -0.78
CA PHE A 416 -3.51 4.50 -0.53
C PHE A 416 -3.42 3.63 0.72
N GLN A 417 -4.46 3.65 1.54
CA GLN A 417 -4.63 2.71 2.65
C GLN A 417 -5.00 1.33 2.08
N PRO A 418 -4.27 0.24 2.37
CA PRO A 418 -4.66 -1.11 2.00
C PRO A 418 -6.11 -1.43 2.42
N VAL A 419 -6.91 -1.92 1.47
CA VAL A 419 -8.30 -2.34 1.72
C VAL A 419 -8.34 -3.58 2.62
N THR A 420 -7.38 -4.50 2.48
CA THR A 420 -7.30 -5.73 3.29
C THR A 420 -7.16 -5.43 4.78
N ASP A 421 -6.36 -4.42 5.16
CA ASP A 421 -6.25 -3.93 6.53
C ASP A 421 -7.56 -3.30 7.02
N ALA A 422 -8.23 -2.49 6.19
CA ALA A 422 -9.50 -1.86 6.54
C ALA A 422 -10.63 -2.89 6.76
N LEU A 423 -10.75 -3.88 5.88
CA LEU A 423 -11.69 -5.00 6.02
C LEU A 423 -11.41 -5.79 7.31
N LYS A 424 -10.13 -6.14 7.56
CA LYS A 424 -9.70 -6.86 8.77
C LYS A 424 -9.99 -6.09 10.07
N ALA A 425 -9.78 -4.78 10.09
CA ALA A 425 -10.00 -3.95 11.25
C ALA A 425 -11.49 -3.72 11.56
N THR A 426 -12.34 -3.69 10.52
CA THR A 426 -13.79 -3.40 10.64
C THR A 426 -14.65 -4.65 10.74
N GLY A 427 -14.15 -5.82 10.32
CA GLY A 427 -14.95 -7.02 10.11
C GLY A 427 -15.93 -6.89 8.94
N ALA A 428 -15.57 -6.08 7.94
CA ALA A 428 -16.35 -5.90 6.72
C ALA A 428 -15.96 -6.91 5.63
N GLU A 429 -16.93 -7.26 4.80
CA GLU A 429 -16.82 -8.24 3.71
C GLU A 429 -17.11 -7.57 2.35
N ILE A 430 -16.31 -7.90 1.33
CA ILE A 430 -16.42 -7.34 -0.01
C ILE A 430 -16.99 -8.37 -0.99
N GLY A 431 -17.63 -7.93 -2.09
CA GLY A 431 -18.17 -8.83 -3.12
C GLY A 431 -19.49 -9.52 -2.77
N ALA A 432 -20.00 -9.39 -1.53
CA ALA A 432 -21.30 -9.92 -1.09
C ALA A 432 -22.53 -9.24 -1.75
N GLY A 433 -22.31 -8.23 -2.59
CA GLY A 433 -23.33 -7.59 -3.43
C GLY A 433 -23.75 -8.51 -4.59
N GLY A 434 -24.73 -9.38 -4.31
CA GLY A 434 -25.34 -10.29 -5.28
C GLY A 434 -26.01 -11.46 -4.59
N GLY A 435 -27.29 -11.71 -4.87
CA GLY A 435 -28.10 -12.70 -4.16
C GLY A 435 -27.49 -14.11 -4.13
N ALA A 436 -27.69 -14.80 -3.01
CA ALA A 436 -27.00 -16.04 -2.65
C ALA A 436 -26.96 -17.12 -3.74
N ALA A 437 -25.74 -17.55 -4.08
CA ALA A 437 -25.43 -18.90 -4.54
C ALA A 437 -24.18 -19.35 -3.76
N GLY A 438 -24.29 -20.44 -2.98
CA GLY A 438 -23.35 -20.74 -1.89
C GLY A 438 -22.11 -21.57 -2.27
N GLY A 439 -21.18 -21.65 -1.31
CA GLY A 439 -19.98 -22.49 -1.34
C GLY A 439 -18.68 -21.65 -1.43
N GLY A 440 -17.82 -21.62 -0.41
CA GLY A 440 -17.93 -22.26 0.90
C GLY A 440 -16.81 -21.80 1.85
N ASP A 441 -16.89 -22.24 3.11
CA ASP A 441 -15.87 -21.97 4.12
C ASP A 441 -14.46 -22.39 3.69
N ASN A 442 -13.49 -21.51 3.89
CA ASN A 442 -12.09 -21.87 4.07
C ASN A 442 -11.62 -21.44 5.46
N GLY A 443 -12.32 -21.94 6.48
CA GLY A 443 -11.84 -21.91 7.85
C GLY A 443 -10.60 -22.80 7.99
N ALA A 444 -9.46 -22.20 8.33
CA ALA A 444 -8.22 -22.92 8.54
C ALA A 444 -8.28 -23.81 9.81
N GLY A 445 -8.66 -25.07 9.65
CA GLY A 445 -8.56 -26.12 10.66
C GLY A 445 -7.25 -26.91 10.49
N GLY A 446 -6.42 -26.98 11.54
CA GLY A 446 -5.07 -27.54 11.44
C GLY A 446 -5.02 -29.07 11.42
N ASP A 447 -4.20 -29.62 10.51
CA ASP A 447 -3.91 -31.05 10.45
C ASP A 447 -2.82 -31.46 11.47
N LYS A 448 -3.12 -32.48 12.28
CA LYS A 448 -2.12 -33.17 13.10
C LYS A 448 -1.56 -34.33 12.30
N GLY A 449 -0.24 -34.33 12.09
CA GLY A 449 0.41 -35.36 11.29
C GLY A 449 0.31 -36.77 11.89
N ALA A 450 0.18 -37.76 11.01
CA ALA A 450 0.48 -39.16 11.28
C ALA A 450 1.40 -39.67 10.15
N GLY A 451 2.61 -40.09 10.50
CA GLY A 451 3.61 -40.55 9.53
C GLY A 451 3.74 -42.06 9.46
N GLY A 452 3.97 -42.58 8.24
CA GLY A 452 4.67 -43.84 7.95
C GLY A 452 3.92 -45.15 8.26
N ALA A 453 3.71 -46.02 7.26
CA ALA A 453 4.76 -46.89 6.70
C ALA A 453 4.22 -47.76 5.54
N ASN A 454 5.13 -48.28 4.71
CA ASN A 454 4.83 -49.19 3.59
C ASN A 454 4.44 -50.61 4.06
N GLY A 455 3.59 -51.29 3.27
CA GLY A 455 3.39 -52.74 3.37
C GLY A 455 2.50 -53.27 2.25
N ALA A 456 3.08 -53.93 1.23
CA ALA A 456 2.34 -54.50 0.11
C ALA A 456 2.04 -55.99 0.32
N GLY A 457 0.87 -56.47 -0.15
CA GLY A 457 0.68 -57.88 -0.49
C GLY A 457 -0.67 -58.53 -0.12
N GLY A 458 -1.53 -58.70 -1.13
CA GLY A 458 -2.08 -60.03 -1.47
C GLY A 458 -3.32 -60.61 -0.77
N ALA A 459 -4.24 -61.08 -1.62
CA ALA A 459 -5.14 -62.24 -1.46
C ALA A 459 -6.55 -62.09 -0.83
N ASN A 460 -7.54 -62.39 -1.69
CA ASN A 460 -8.85 -63.04 -1.53
C ASN A 460 -9.30 -63.54 -0.13
N GLY A 461 -10.62 -63.41 0.13
CA GLY A 461 -11.35 -64.40 0.94
C GLY A 461 -12.70 -63.91 1.48
N ALA A 462 -13.77 -64.69 1.30
CA ALA A 462 -15.13 -64.37 1.76
C ALA A 462 -15.51 -65.07 3.08
N GLY A 463 -16.60 -64.61 3.72
CA GLY A 463 -17.26 -65.24 4.87
C GLY A 463 -16.90 -64.59 6.23
N GLY A 464 -17.83 -64.30 7.15
CA GLY A 464 -19.27 -64.55 7.18
C GLY A 464 -19.67 -65.73 8.09
N SER A 465 -19.74 -65.50 9.41
CA SER A 465 -20.53 -66.31 10.36
C SER A 465 -20.66 -65.63 11.74
N ASP A 466 -21.82 -65.82 12.36
CA ASP A 466 -22.23 -65.29 13.67
C ASP A 466 -21.81 -66.17 14.88
N ALA A 467 -22.01 -65.59 16.07
CA ALA A 467 -22.10 -66.23 17.40
C ALA A 467 -20.79 -66.76 18.05
N GLY A 468 -20.59 -66.64 19.38
CA GLY A 468 -21.40 -65.96 20.40
C GLY A 468 -20.98 -66.30 21.84
N ALA A 469 -21.72 -65.76 22.83
CA ALA A 469 -21.69 -66.03 24.29
C ALA A 469 -20.45 -65.59 25.11
N GLY A 470 -20.68 -65.04 26.32
CA GLY A 470 -19.62 -64.60 27.24
C GLY A 470 -20.10 -63.77 28.45
N ASN A 471 -20.84 -64.42 29.37
CA ASN A 471 -21.58 -63.86 30.51
C ASN A 471 -20.86 -62.84 31.46
N ALA A 472 -21.70 -62.07 32.16
CA ALA A 472 -21.47 -61.05 33.19
C ALA A 472 -20.43 -61.31 34.31
N GLY A 473 -19.98 -60.22 34.94
CA GLY A 473 -19.32 -60.21 36.26
C GLY A 473 -18.96 -58.79 36.73
N ALA A 474 -19.60 -58.31 37.80
CA ALA A 474 -19.42 -56.94 38.32
C ALA A 474 -18.69 -56.90 39.67
N GLY A 475 -18.15 -55.72 40.03
CA GLY A 475 -17.56 -55.43 41.34
C GLY A 475 -16.02 -55.46 41.35
N ASN A 476 -15.31 -54.69 42.17
CA ASN A 476 -15.75 -53.73 43.18
C ASN A 476 -14.70 -52.60 43.34
N ALA A 477 -15.08 -51.48 43.96
CA ALA A 477 -14.23 -50.30 44.15
C ALA A 477 -13.62 -50.18 45.57
N GLY A 478 -12.58 -49.32 45.68
CA GLY A 478 -12.11 -48.71 46.93
C GLY A 478 -10.70 -49.12 47.37
N ALA A 479 -9.99 -48.37 48.23
CA ALA A 479 -10.12 -46.96 48.63
C ALA A 479 -8.92 -46.55 49.52
N GLY A 480 -8.43 -45.31 49.40
CA GLY A 480 -7.45 -44.70 50.34
C GLY A 480 -6.01 -45.24 50.27
N SER A 481 -4.98 -44.59 50.84
CA SER A 481 -4.89 -43.28 51.51
C SER A 481 -3.45 -42.76 51.45
N ALA A 482 -3.23 -41.46 51.73
CA ALA A 482 -1.92 -40.79 51.62
C ALA A 482 -0.96 -41.06 52.79
N GLY A 483 0.34 -40.87 52.56
CA GLY A 483 1.42 -40.83 53.57
C GLY A 483 2.72 -40.28 52.96
N ALA A 484 3.45 -39.44 53.69
CA ALA A 484 4.53 -38.58 53.16
C ALA A 484 5.95 -38.99 53.63
N GLY A 485 7.01 -38.50 52.96
CA GLY A 485 8.37 -38.54 53.53
C GLY A 485 9.57 -38.20 52.62
N SER A 486 10.33 -37.18 53.02
CA SER A 486 11.80 -36.98 52.92
C SER A 486 12.56 -36.86 51.56
N GLN A 487 13.08 -35.64 51.35
CA GLN A 487 14.50 -35.26 51.15
C GLN A 487 15.22 -35.39 49.77
N ASP A 488 15.75 -34.22 49.35
CA ASP A 488 16.75 -33.88 48.31
C ASP A 488 18.19 -34.36 48.74
N PRO A 489 19.25 -34.45 47.90
CA PRO A 489 19.50 -33.66 46.67
C PRO A 489 20.13 -34.33 45.42
N GLY A 490 19.94 -33.73 44.24
CA GLY A 490 20.66 -34.16 43.02
C GLY A 490 20.33 -33.46 41.69
N ALA A 491 20.81 -32.23 41.49
CA ALA A 491 21.25 -31.58 40.24
C ALA A 491 20.62 -31.84 38.84
N ALA A 492 20.52 -30.72 38.09
CA ALA A 492 20.63 -30.58 36.63
C ALA A 492 19.37 -30.66 35.72
N GLY A 493 18.85 -29.47 35.39
CA GLY A 493 18.73 -29.04 33.99
C GLY A 493 17.38 -29.22 33.25
N GLY A 494 16.93 -28.15 32.60
CA GLY A 494 16.15 -28.26 31.35
C GLY A 494 14.74 -27.67 31.33
N ALA A 495 14.63 -26.50 30.68
CA ALA A 495 13.47 -26.02 29.92
C ALA A 495 12.06 -26.02 30.57
N GLN A 496 11.60 -24.82 30.94
CA GLN A 496 10.18 -24.47 30.90
C GLN A 496 9.86 -23.67 29.63
N ASP A 497 8.78 -24.10 28.98
CA ASP A 497 7.99 -23.41 27.97
C ASP A 497 7.54 -22.01 28.44
N PRO A 498 7.64 -20.97 27.58
CA PRO A 498 6.84 -19.76 27.69
C PRO A 498 5.89 -19.61 26.49
N GLY A 499 4.61 -19.88 26.75
CA GLY A 499 3.51 -19.54 25.85
C GLY A 499 3.34 -18.04 25.60
N THR A 500 2.44 -17.73 24.67
CA THR A 500 2.22 -16.41 24.05
C THR A 500 1.93 -15.27 25.03
N GLY A 501 2.76 -14.22 25.01
CA GLY A 501 2.49 -12.95 25.72
C GLY A 501 1.73 -11.96 24.84
N ALA A 502 0.49 -11.64 25.22
CA ALA A 502 -0.18 -10.39 24.85
C ALA A 502 0.01 -9.40 26.01
N ASN A 503 0.40 -8.15 25.72
CA ASN A 503 0.50 -7.09 26.73
C ASN A 503 -0.12 -5.78 26.22
N ASP A 504 -1.27 -5.48 26.79
CA ASP A 504 -1.85 -4.15 26.98
C ASP A 504 -1.05 -3.38 28.06
N PRO A 505 -0.90 -2.05 27.94
CA PRO A 505 -0.58 -1.19 29.07
C PRO A 505 -1.73 -0.22 29.38
N GLY A 506 -2.61 -0.63 30.30
CA GLY A 506 -3.58 0.26 30.95
C GLY A 506 -2.92 1.34 31.82
N ALA A 507 -3.71 2.34 32.20
CA ALA A 507 -3.25 3.55 32.88
C ALA A 507 -2.75 3.32 34.31
N GLY A 508 -1.75 4.11 34.72
CA GLY A 508 -1.34 4.31 36.12
C GLY A 508 -1.25 5.80 36.42
N ALA A 509 -2.07 6.29 37.36
CA ALA A 509 -2.06 7.67 37.80
C ALA A 509 -1.28 7.82 39.11
N GLN A 510 -0.41 8.84 39.19
CA GLN A 510 0.16 9.33 40.45
C GLN A 510 0.60 10.79 40.29
N ASP A 511 -0.15 11.68 40.96
CA ASP A 511 0.19 13.08 41.26
C ASP A 511 1.30 13.10 42.33
N PRO A 512 2.27 14.03 42.26
CA PRO A 512 2.19 15.14 43.22
C PRO A 512 2.68 16.50 42.70
N GLY A 513 1.82 17.51 42.87
CA GLY A 513 2.17 18.66 43.71
C GLY A 513 2.79 19.88 43.02
N THR A 514 2.08 21.00 43.09
CA THR A 514 2.52 22.33 42.65
C THR A 514 3.65 22.92 43.50
N GLY A 515 4.67 23.49 42.87
CA GLY A 515 5.67 24.34 43.52
C GLY A 515 6.30 25.33 42.54
N ALA A 516 6.10 26.63 42.76
CA ALA A 516 6.70 27.70 41.97
C ALA A 516 7.56 28.60 42.88
N GLN A 517 8.82 28.85 42.50
CA GLN A 517 9.63 29.96 43.03
C GLN A 517 10.88 30.26 42.17
N ASP A 518 10.83 31.42 41.53
CA ASP A 518 11.86 32.46 41.29
C ASP A 518 13.39 32.12 41.36
N PRO A 519 14.22 32.51 40.35
CA PRO A 519 15.67 32.32 40.38
C PRO A 519 16.46 33.49 41.01
N GLY A 520 17.25 33.19 42.05
CA GLY A 520 18.14 34.16 42.72
C GLY A 520 19.50 34.38 42.03
N THR A 521 19.98 35.63 42.05
CA THR A 521 21.24 36.10 41.45
C THR A 521 22.45 36.14 42.41
N GLY A 522 23.67 35.94 41.89
CA GLY A 522 24.95 36.36 42.50
C GLY A 522 26.10 36.24 41.48
N ALA A 523 26.76 37.32 41.04
CA ALA A 523 27.84 38.06 41.70
C ALA A 523 29.14 37.21 41.84
N GLN A 524 30.10 37.30 40.90
CA GLN A 524 31.19 38.31 40.80
C GLN A 524 32.44 38.00 41.65
N ASP A 525 33.59 37.77 41.00
CA ASP A 525 34.92 38.28 41.41
C ASP A 525 35.91 38.27 40.20
N PRO A 526 36.82 39.25 39.99
CA PRO A 526 37.67 39.33 38.78
C PRO A 526 39.19 39.46 39.00
N GLY A 527 39.96 39.19 37.92
CA GLY A 527 41.35 39.69 37.72
C GLY A 527 42.45 38.61 37.71
N ALA A 528 43.64 38.84 37.14
CA ALA A 528 44.08 39.92 36.25
C ALA A 528 45.43 39.56 35.54
N ALA A 529 45.78 40.36 34.51
CA ALA A 529 47.12 40.57 33.93
C ALA A 529 47.76 39.52 32.99
N GLY A 530 48.27 40.01 31.86
CA GLY A 530 49.00 39.26 30.83
C GLY A 530 49.20 40.09 29.54
N SER A 531 50.11 41.07 29.57
CA SER A 531 50.34 42.09 28.54
C SER A 531 51.11 41.62 27.29
N GLY A 532 50.79 42.17 26.11
CA GLY A 532 51.59 42.09 24.88
C GLY A 532 51.00 42.94 23.75
N ASP A 533 51.83 43.71 23.04
CA ASP A 533 51.40 44.90 22.27
C ASP A 533 51.51 44.78 20.73
N ALA A 534 50.74 45.64 20.04
CA ALA A 534 50.81 46.18 18.68
C ALA A 534 51.24 45.33 17.46
N GLY A 535 50.41 45.37 16.42
CA GLY A 535 50.75 44.98 15.05
C GLY A 535 49.63 45.28 14.04
N ALA A 536 49.50 46.53 13.60
CA ALA A 536 48.46 46.93 12.64
C ALA A 536 48.78 46.51 11.19
N GLY A 537 47.74 46.23 10.40
CA GLY A 537 47.88 45.86 8.98
C GLY A 537 46.56 45.87 8.21
N SER A 538 46.14 47.03 7.73
CA SER A 538 45.00 47.20 6.81
C SER A 538 45.38 46.82 5.37
N GLY A 539 44.44 46.28 4.59
CA GLY A 539 44.65 45.90 3.18
C GLY A 539 43.73 44.73 2.78
N ASP A 540 42.45 44.91 2.47
CA ASP A 540 41.81 45.64 1.37
C ASP A 540 41.48 44.75 0.15
N SER A 541 40.21 44.84 -0.28
CA SER A 541 39.62 44.52 -1.59
C SER A 541 39.73 43.14 -2.27
N LEU A 542 38.52 42.58 -2.51
CA LEU A 542 38.05 41.99 -3.77
C LEU A 542 38.76 40.76 -4.38
N ASN A 543 38.07 39.61 -4.34
CA ASN A 543 37.39 39.05 -5.53
C ASN A 543 36.25 38.10 -5.12
#